data_AF-A0A1X7VR89-F1
#
_entry.id   AF-A0A1X7VR89-F1
#
_cell.length_a   1.000
_cell.length_b   1.000
_cell.length_c   1.000
_cell.angle_alpha   90.00
_cell.angle_beta   90.00
_cell.angle_gamma   90.00
#
_symmetry.space_group_name_H-M   'P 1'
#
loop_
_entity.id
_entity.type
_entity.pdbx_description
1 polymer ?
#
loop_
_entity_poly.entity_id
_entity_poly.type
_entity_poly.pdbx_seq_one_letter_code
_entity_poly.pdbx_strand_id
1 'polypeptide(L)'
;ENKQIEGAARNYIWRQKPSSNLTAREARNQAVISENIRNDKAYAFLKSVRGSPAYYQHTFYDLLAMVRQLGTPTWFFTFTAADMKWPDLISVIARQHGVTYTDEEISRLSFDDKSN
;
A
#
# COMPACT_ATOMS: atom_id res chain seq x y z
N GLU A 1 25.53 -19.71 -36.20
CA GLU A 1 24.36 -20.27 -35.48
C GLU A 1 24.55 -20.38 -33.97
N ASN A 2 25.44 -21.23 -33.44
CA ASN A 2 25.53 -21.49 -31.98
C ASN A 2 25.70 -20.26 -31.08
N LYS A 3 26.53 -19.27 -31.47
CA LYS A 3 26.70 -18.02 -30.68
C LYS A 3 25.44 -17.14 -30.62
N GLN A 4 24.63 -17.15 -31.68
CA GLN A 4 23.35 -16.40 -31.70
C GLN A 4 22.31 -17.10 -30.82
N ILE A 5 22.28 -18.44 -30.84
CA ILE A 5 21.39 -19.24 -30.00
C ILE A 5 21.76 -19.07 -28.53
N GLU A 6 23.04 -19.13 -28.17
CA GLU A 6 23.50 -18.85 -26.80
C GLU A 6 23.20 -17.42 -26.34
N GLY A 7 23.38 -16.43 -27.22
CA GLY A 7 23.03 -15.04 -26.92
C GLY A 7 21.54 -14.84 -26.69
N ALA A 8 20.69 -15.47 -27.52
CA ALA A 8 19.25 -15.45 -27.36
C ALA A 8 18.80 -16.17 -26.08
N ALA A 9 19.38 -17.33 -25.77
CA ALA A 9 19.09 -18.08 -24.55
C ALA A 9 19.47 -17.30 -23.28
N ARG A 10 20.65 -16.66 -23.27
CA ARG A 10 21.05 -15.77 -22.17
C ARG A 10 20.05 -14.62 -22.00
N ASN A 11 19.69 -13.92 -23.08
CA ASN A 11 18.71 -12.83 -23.02
C ASN A 11 17.33 -13.31 -22.52
N TYR A 12 16.90 -14.50 -22.93
CA TYR A 12 15.66 -15.10 -22.46
C TYR A 12 15.70 -15.34 -20.95
N ILE A 13 16.78 -15.96 -20.45
CA ILE A 13 16.98 -16.22 -19.01
C ILE A 13 16.96 -14.90 -18.21
N TRP A 14 17.69 -13.87 -18.67
CA TRP A 14 17.70 -12.55 -18.01
C TRP A 14 16.35 -11.84 -18.00
N ARG A 15 15.48 -12.13 -18.98
CA ARG A 15 14.13 -11.55 -19.07
C ARG A 15 13.07 -12.33 -18.29
N GLN A 16 13.36 -13.56 -17.84
CA GLN A 16 12.41 -14.30 -17.03
C GLN A 16 12.18 -13.57 -15.71
N LYS A 17 10.91 -13.20 -15.46
CA LYS A 17 10.54 -12.65 -14.16
C LYS A 17 10.65 -13.77 -13.13
N PRO A 18 11.39 -13.59 -12.03
CA PRO A 18 11.39 -14.57 -10.96
C PRO A 18 9.95 -14.73 -10.45
N SER A 19 9.44 -15.96 -10.50
CA SER A 19 8.17 -16.34 -9.90
C SER A 19 8.44 -17.08 -8.61
N SER A 20 7.75 -16.71 -7.53
CA SER A 20 7.91 -17.35 -6.22
C SER A 20 6.62 -18.03 -5.81
N ASN A 21 6.64 -19.36 -5.73
CA ASN A 21 5.59 -20.14 -5.10
C ASN A 21 6.01 -20.49 -3.66
N LEU A 22 6.39 -19.47 -2.87
CA LEU A 22 6.83 -19.68 -1.50
C LEU A 22 5.62 -19.95 -0.61
N THR A 23 5.55 -21.14 -0.01
CA THR A 23 4.46 -21.50 0.90
C THR A 23 4.76 -20.98 2.31
N ALA A 24 3.72 -20.66 3.09
CA ALA A 24 3.87 -20.21 4.48
C ALA A 24 4.68 -21.19 5.36
N ARG A 25 4.63 -22.49 5.07
CA ARG A 25 5.44 -23.53 5.73
C ARG A 25 6.93 -23.37 5.41
N GLU A 26 7.26 -23.13 4.14
CA GLU A 26 8.63 -22.97 3.66
C GLU A 26 9.23 -21.66 4.15
N ALA A 27 8.42 -20.62 4.31
CA ALA A 27 8.83 -19.33 4.85
C ALA A 27 9.33 -19.39 6.31
N ARG A 28 8.95 -20.42 7.07
CA ARG A 28 9.46 -20.65 8.44
C ARG A 28 10.88 -21.19 8.46
N ASN A 29 11.36 -21.74 7.35
CA ASN A 29 12.69 -22.33 7.27
C ASN A 29 13.73 -21.28 6.84
N GLN A 30 14.66 -20.97 7.74
CA GLN A 30 15.70 -19.97 7.49
C GLN A 30 16.60 -20.30 6.30
N ALA A 31 16.90 -21.59 6.07
CA ALA A 31 17.72 -22.02 4.94
C ALA A 31 17.03 -21.68 3.61
N VAL A 32 15.73 -22.00 3.50
CA VAL A 32 14.91 -21.73 2.32
C VAL A 32 14.79 -20.24 2.07
N ILE A 33 14.58 -19.43 3.12
CA ILE A 33 14.54 -17.96 2.97
C ILE A 33 15.86 -17.40 2.45
N SER A 34 16.99 -17.84 3.01
CA SER A 34 18.31 -17.35 2.58
C SER A 34 18.61 -17.68 1.11
N GLU A 35 18.21 -18.85 0.64
CA GLU A 35 18.30 -19.24 -0.76
C GLU A 35 17.37 -18.41 -1.66
N ASN A 36 16.13 -18.16 -1.23
CA ASN A 36 15.18 -17.35 -1.99
C ASN A 36 15.58 -15.88 -2.08
N ILE A 37 16.27 -15.34 -1.08
CA ILE A 37 16.84 -13.99 -1.12
C ILE A 37 17.98 -13.93 -2.15
N ARG A 38 18.88 -14.93 -2.15
CA ARG A 38 20.00 -15.00 -3.13
C ARG A 38 19.52 -15.08 -4.58
N ASN A 39 18.36 -15.70 -4.80
CA ASN A 39 17.78 -15.91 -6.12
C ASN A 39 16.71 -14.86 -6.51
N ASP A 40 16.59 -13.75 -5.77
CA ASP A 40 15.56 -12.70 -5.95
C ASP A 40 14.09 -13.16 -5.90
N LYS A 41 13.84 -14.43 -5.57
CA LYS A 41 12.50 -15.01 -5.41
C LYS A 41 11.77 -14.40 -4.22
N ALA A 42 12.49 -14.04 -3.16
CA ALA A 42 11.91 -13.35 -2.02
C ALA A 42 11.35 -11.97 -2.41
N TYR A 43 12.04 -11.23 -3.28
CA TYR A 43 11.56 -9.95 -3.79
C TYR A 43 10.31 -10.12 -4.66
N ALA A 44 10.30 -11.11 -5.54
CA ALA A 44 9.12 -11.46 -6.34
C ALA A 44 7.90 -11.83 -5.47
N PHE A 45 8.11 -12.58 -4.38
CA PHE A 45 7.07 -12.93 -3.43
C PHE A 45 6.47 -11.67 -2.78
N LEU A 46 7.33 -10.78 -2.29
CA LEU A 46 6.91 -9.55 -1.62
C LEU A 46 6.12 -8.62 -2.53
N LYS A 47 6.33 -8.62 -3.85
CA LYS A 47 5.48 -7.86 -4.79
C LYS A 47 4.00 -8.25 -4.72
N SER A 48 3.66 -9.47 -4.28
CA SER A 48 2.27 -9.91 -4.10
C SER A 48 1.71 -9.52 -2.72
N VAL A 49 2.57 -9.27 -1.75
CA VAL A 49 2.20 -8.91 -0.38
C VAL A 49 1.92 -7.41 -0.30
N ARG A 50 0.64 -7.03 -0.18
CA ARG A 50 0.25 -5.62 -0.02
C ARG A 50 0.89 -5.02 1.23
N GLY A 51 1.33 -3.77 1.13
CA GLY A 51 2.02 -3.07 2.21
C GLY A 51 3.52 -3.36 2.30
N SER A 52 4.05 -4.32 1.53
CA SER A 52 5.48 -4.54 1.48
C SER A 52 6.19 -3.42 0.69
N PRO A 53 7.49 -3.15 0.96
CA PRO A 53 8.26 -2.20 0.18
C PRO A 53 8.32 -2.56 -1.32
N ALA A 54 8.44 -3.85 -1.65
CA ALA A 54 8.48 -4.32 -3.04
C ALA A 54 7.15 -4.10 -3.77
N TYR A 55 6.01 -4.26 -3.07
CA TYR A 55 4.68 -3.96 -3.60
C TYR A 55 4.56 -2.47 -3.94
N TYR A 56 4.91 -1.57 -3.00
CA TYR A 56 4.82 -0.13 -3.25
C TYR A 56 5.75 0.37 -4.35
N GLN A 57 6.97 -0.18 -4.42
CA GLN A 57 7.90 0.16 -5.50
C GLN A 57 7.33 -0.26 -6.86
N HIS A 58 6.76 -1.47 -6.96
CA HIS A 58 6.15 -1.95 -8.19
C HIS A 58 4.96 -1.08 -8.62
N THR A 59 4.02 -0.81 -7.70
CA THR A 59 2.85 0.01 -8.01
C THR A 59 3.23 1.44 -8.38
N PHE A 60 4.26 2.00 -7.74
CA PHE A 60 4.77 3.33 -8.08
C PHE A 60 5.29 3.39 -9.52
N TYR A 61 6.11 2.41 -9.95
CA TYR A 61 6.59 2.38 -11.33
C TYR A 61 5.47 2.15 -12.34
N ASP A 62 4.48 1.34 -12.01
CA ASP A 62 3.31 1.14 -12.86
C ASP A 62 2.52 2.44 -13.00
N LEU A 63 2.33 3.20 -11.92
CA LEU A 63 1.69 4.52 -11.96
C LEU A 63 2.49 5.50 -12.82
N LEU A 64 3.82 5.53 -12.69
CA LEU A 64 4.67 6.37 -13.54
C LEU A 64 4.57 5.97 -15.03
N ALA A 65 4.44 4.68 -15.32
CA ALA A 65 4.22 4.19 -16.67
C ALA A 65 2.85 4.59 -17.21
N MET A 66 1.80 4.50 -16.39
CA MET A 66 0.44 4.97 -16.73
C MET A 66 0.44 6.47 -17.04
N VAL A 67 1.07 7.30 -16.20
CA VAL A 67 1.16 8.75 -16.45
C VAL A 67 1.87 9.06 -17.77
N ARG A 68 2.92 8.30 -18.12
CA ARG A 68 3.66 8.46 -19.38
C ARG A 68 2.86 8.01 -20.60
N GLN A 69 2.09 6.93 -20.51
CA GLN A 69 1.41 6.31 -21.65
C GLN A 69 -0.01 6.84 -21.86
N LEU A 70 -0.77 7.03 -20.78
CA LEU A 70 -2.17 7.43 -20.80
C LEU A 70 -2.35 8.94 -20.58
N GLY A 71 -1.30 9.64 -20.14
CA GLY A 71 -1.35 11.05 -19.78
C GLY A 71 -1.74 11.29 -18.32
N THR A 72 -2.07 12.54 -17.98
CA THR A 72 -2.40 12.94 -16.61
C THR A 72 -3.75 12.37 -16.18
N PRO A 73 -3.81 11.51 -15.15
CA PRO A 73 -5.08 11.00 -14.65
C PRO A 73 -5.95 12.12 -14.09
N THR A 74 -7.25 12.09 -14.37
CA THR A 74 -8.24 12.93 -13.69
C THR A 74 -8.80 12.15 -12.52
N TRP A 75 -8.59 12.66 -11.30
CA TRP A 75 -9.03 12.01 -10.08
C TRP A 75 -10.33 12.65 -9.59
N PHE A 76 -11.33 11.82 -9.31
CA PHE A 76 -12.56 12.25 -8.65
C PHE A 76 -12.62 11.60 -7.28
N PHE A 77 -12.50 12.41 -6.23
CA PHE A 77 -12.63 11.96 -4.85
C PHE A 77 -13.74 12.76 -4.17
N THR A 78 -14.68 12.06 -3.57
CA THR A 78 -15.68 12.63 -2.67
C THR A 78 -15.28 12.31 -1.25
N PHE A 79 -14.73 13.29 -0.53
CA PHE A 79 -14.46 13.14 0.90
C PHE A 79 -15.72 13.49 1.68
N THR A 80 -16.16 12.58 2.54
CA THR A 80 -17.16 12.91 3.55
C THR A 80 -16.42 13.53 4.74
N ALA A 81 -16.86 14.72 5.17
CA ALA A 81 -16.42 15.26 6.45
C ALA A 81 -17.18 14.47 7.52
N ALA A 82 -16.48 13.55 8.20
CA ALA A 82 -16.99 12.89 9.39
C ALA A 82 -16.54 13.68 10.64
N ASP A 83 -16.55 15.01 10.55
CA ASP A 83 -16.10 15.95 11.58
C ASP A 83 -16.82 15.70 12.92
N MET A 84 -18.10 15.36 12.88
CA MET A 84 -18.91 15.01 14.05
C MET A 84 -18.50 13.72 14.78
N LYS A 85 -17.59 12.94 14.20
CA LYS A 85 -17.03 11.73 14.84
C LYS A 85 -15.70 12.02 15.56
N TRP A 86 -15.18 13.24 15.48
CA TRP A 86 -13.89 13.58 16.07
C TRP A 86 -14.12 14.32 17.40
N PRO A 87 -14.07 13.63 18.54
CA PRO A 87 -14.35 14.24 19.84
C PRO A 87 -13.37 15.37 20.15
N ASP A 88 -12.10 15.24 19.74
CA ASP A 88 -11.10 16.30 19.85
C ASP A 88 -11.57 17.61 19.19
N LEU A 89 -12.12 17.52 17.98
CA LEU A 89 -12.60 18.68 17.23
C LEU A 89 -13.77 19.37 17.95
N ILE A 90 -14.76 18.59 18.38
CA ILE A 90 -15.94 19.09 19.08
C ILE A 90 -15.54 19.70 20.43
N SER A 91 -14.60 19.09 21.16
CA SER A 91 -14.12 19.60 22.44
C SER A 91 -13.42 20.96 22.30
N VAL A 92 -12.65 21.16 21.22
CA VAL A 92 -11.98 22.43 20.92
C VAL A 92 -12.99 23.52 20.61
N ILE A 93 -14.03 23.21 19.81
CA ILE A 93 -15.10 24.14 19.48
C ILE A 93 -15.90 24.50 20.74
N ALA A 94 -16.33 23.51 21.52
CA ALA A 94 -17.09 23.73 22.76
C ALA A 94 -16.33 24.64 23.75
N ARG A 95 -15.01 24.45 23.87
CA ARG A 95 -14.16 25.31 24.71
C ARG A 95 -14.17 26.78 24.26
N GLN A 96 -14.29 27.06 22.96
CA GLN A 96 -14.43 28.42 22.46
C GLN A 96 -15.77 29.05 22.86
N HIS A 97 -16.82 28.24 22.98
CA HIS A 97 -18.13 28.65 23.49
C HIS A 97 -18.23 28.63 25.03
N GLY A 98 -17.12 28.38 25.73
CA GLY A 98 -17.07 28.37 27.20
C GLY A 98 -17.62 27.09 27.84
N VAL A 99 -17.83 26.03 27.05
CA VAL A 99 -18.31 24.73 27.53
C VAL A 99 -17.18 23.70 27.47
N THR A 100 -17.05 22.88 28.51
CA THR A 100 -16.07 21.79 28.54
C THR A 100 -16.80 20.45 28.58
N TYR A 101 -16.63 19.65 27.53
CA TYR A 101 -17.13 18.28 27.46
C TYR A 101 -15.99 17.26 27.60
N THR A 102 -16.30 16.08 28.13
CA THR A 102 -15.43 14.91 28.00
C THR A 102 -15.73 14.12 26.72
N ASP A 103 -14.82 13.26 26.28
CA ASP A 103 -14.99 12.47 25.06
C ASP A 103 -16.22 11.54 25.15
N GLU A 104 -16.52 11.01 26.34
CA GLU A 104 -17.69 10.18 26.58
C GLU A 104 -18.99 10.98 26.48
N GLU A 105 -19.00 12.23 26.94
CA GLU A 105 -20.15 13.13 26.81
C GLU A 105 -20.38 13.49 25.36
N ILE A 106 -19.32 13.85 24.62
CA ILE A 106 -19.38 14.16 23.18
C ILE A 106 -19.91 12.96 22.39
N SER A 107 -19.56 11.74 22.76
CA SER A 107 -20.07 10.54 22.08
C SER A 107 -21.60 10.38 22.20
N ARG A 108 -22.18 10.89 23.29
CA ARG A 108 -23.62 10.80 23.60
C ARG A 108 -24.43 11.98 23.08
N LEU A 109 -23.78 13.09 22.71
CA LEU A 109 -24.44 14.24 22.10
C LEU A 109 -25.16 13.84 20.81
N SER A 110 -26.37 14.37 20.62
CA SER A 110 -27.12 14.16 19.38
C SER A 110 -26.43 14.89 18.21
N PHE A 111 -26.85 14.58 16.98
CA PHE A 111 -26.36 15.31 15.81
C PHE A 111 -26.63 16.81 15.92
N ASP A 112 -27.83 17.19 16.34
CA ASP A 112 -28.24 18.59 16.48
C ASP A 112 -27.38 19.33 17.51
N ASP A 113 -27.05 18.68 18.63
CA ASP A 113 -26.18 19.26 19.67
C ASP A 113 -24.72 19.42 19.20
N LYS A 114 -24.28 18.62 18.21
CA LYS A 114 -22.93 18.70 17.65
C LYS A 114 -22.83 19.70 16.49
N SER A 115 -23.91 19.95 15.77
CA SER A 115 -23.94 20.91 14.64
C SER A 115 -24.13 22.36 15.06
N ASN A 116 -24.76 22.60 16.21
CA ASN A 116 -25.11 23.94 16.69
C ASN A 116 -23.99 24.52 17.56
#